data_AF-A0A947ANT6-F1
#
_entry.id   AF-A0A947ANT6-F1
#
_cell.length_a   1.000
_cell.length_b   1.000
_cell.length_c   1.000
_cell.angle_alpha   90.00
_cell.angle_beta   90.00
_cell.angle_gamma   90.00
#
_symmetry.space_group_name_H-M   'P 1'
#
loop_
_entity.id
_entity.type
_entity.pdbx_description
1 polymer ?
#
loop_
_entity_poly.entity_id
_entity_poly.type
_entity_poly.pdbx_seq_one_letter_code
_entity_poly.pdbx_strand_id
1 'polypeptide(L)'
;MKKSVNTGRKQKKDTKFKPGQSGNPAGKPSGARHKTTMAAQALLDGEGEALTRKCVELALDGNIAALRLCLERILPPSRERPVKISLLDTSSAEGIDQAAEAILRGVVTGQLLPVEVQRSPI
;
A
#
# COMPACT_ATOMS: atom_id res chain seq x y z
N MET A 1 45.09 -1.60 -6.19
CA MET A 1 43.77 -2.25 -5.95
C MET A 1 44.00 -3.66 -5.42
N LYS A 2 43.72 -3.92 -4.13
CA LYS A 2 43.95 -5.23 -3.50
C LYS A 2 42.84 -6.19 -3.94
N LYS A 3 43.20 -7.26 -4.66
CA LYS A 3 42.27 -8.31 -5.11
C LYS A 3 41.74 -9.07 -3.89
N SER A 4 40.43 -9.28 -3.83
CA SER A 4 39.79 -10.08 -2.78
C SER A 4 40.31 -11.51 -2.81
N VAL A 5 40.56 -12.09 -1.63
CA VAL A 5 41.03 -13.46 -1.47
C VAL A 5 39.86 -14.41 -1.69
N ASN A 6 39.45 -14.59 -2.94
CA ASN A 6 38.36 -15.50 -3.27
C ASN A 6 38.84 -16.95 -3.30
N THR A 7 37.99 -17.81 -2.78
CA THR A 7 38.05 -19.25 -2.44
C THR A 7 38.45 -20.21 -3.58
N GLY A 8 39.16 -19.75 -4.60
CA GLY A 8 39.44 -20.48 -5.84
C GLY A 8 40.26 -21.76 -5.69
N ARG A 9 40.96 -21.96 -4.56
CA ARG A 9 41.82 -23.14 -4.33
C ARG A 9 41.09 -24.41 -3.88
N LYS A 10 39.82 -24.32 -3.45
CA LYS A 10 39.06 -25.49 -2.91
C LYS A 10 37.95 -26.02 -3.83
N GLN A 11 37.68 -25.39 -4.97
CA GLN A 11 36.61 -25.83 -5.88
C GLN A 11 37.19 -26.61 -7.06
N LYS A 12 36.82 -27.89 -7.18
CA LYS A 12 37.18 -28.73 -8.34
C LYS A 12 36.68 -28.06 -9.62
N LYS A 13 37.46 -28.12 -10.70
CA LYS A 13 37.16 -27.42 -11.98
C LYS A 13 35.80 -27.83 -12.55
N ASP A 14 35.37 -29.05 -12.26
CA ASP A 14 34.12 -29.67 -12.74
C ASP A 14 32.87 -29.25 -11.96
N THR A 15 33.00 -28.49 -10.87
CA THR A 15 31.86 -28.01 -10.08
C THR A 15 31.52 -26.55 -10.35
N LYS A 16 32.12 -25.94 -11.39
CA LYS A 16 31.84 -24.56 -11.79
C LYS A 16 30.64 -24.54 -12.73
N PHE A 17 29.74 -23.59 -12.51
CA PHE A 17 28.65 -23.34 -13.46
C PHE A 17 29.21 -22.95 -14.82
N LYS A 18 28.55 -23.41 -15.88
CA LYS A 18 28.92 -23.03 -17.25
C LYS A 18 28.69 -21.52 -17.43
N PRO A 19 29.60 -20.79 -18.09
CA PRO A 19 29.36 -19.39 -18.43
C PRO A 19 28.01 -19.24 -19.15
N GLY A 20 27.17 -18.31 -18.68
CA GLY A 20 25.83 -18.09 -19.23
C GLY A 20 24.72 -19.01 -18.68
N GLN A 21 25.03 -19.98 -17.83
CA GLN A 21 24.04 -20.87 -17.22
C GLN A 21 24.01 -20.72 -15.71
N SER A 22 22.87 -20.27 -15.17
CA SER A 22 22.63 -20.28 -13.72
C SER A 22 22.70 -21.70 -13.17
N GLY A 23 23.31 -21.87 -12.00
CA GLY A 23 23.29 -23.12 -11.25
C GLY A 23 21.90 -23.57 -10.80
N ASN A 24 20.94 -22.65 -10.84
CA ASN A 24 19.53 -22.92 -10.66
C ASN A 24 18.76 -22.29 -11.84
N PRO A 25 18.55 -23.04 -12.94
CA PRO A 25 17.85 -22.56 -14.12
C PRO A 25 16.38 -22.18 -13.87
N ALA A 26 15.73 -22.84 -12.90
CA ALA A 26 14.34 -22.54 -12.51
C ALA A 26 14.23 -21.31 -11.60
N GLY A 27 15.35 -20.72 -11.18
CA GLY A 27 15.37 -19.60 -10.26
C GLY A 27 14.94 -19.98 -8.85
N LYS A 28 14.93 -18.98 -7.95
CA LYS A 28 14.45 -19.18 -6.58
C LYS A 28 12.97 -19.60 -6.64
N PRO A 29 12.53 -20.62 -5.86
CA PRO A 29 11.13 -21.05 -5.86
C PRO A 29 10.20 -19.88 -5.58
N SER A 30 9.08 -19.81 -6.32
CA SER A 30 8.05 -18.80 -6.08
C SER A 30 7.54 -18.89 -4.63
N GLY A 31 7.43 -17.75 -3.96
CA GLY A 31 7.00 -17.68 -2.55
C GLY A 31 8.08 -17.99 -1.50
N ALA A 32 9.30 -18.36 -1.89
CA ALA A 32 10.36 -18.65 -0.91
C ALA A 32 10.82 -17.38 -0.16
N ARG A 33 10.54 -17.31 1.15
CA ARG A 33 11.00 -16.23 2.04
C ARG A 33 12.45 -16.46 2.48
N HIS A 34 13.19 -15.38 2.72
CA HIS A 34 14.53 -15.49 3.27
C HIS A 34 14.44 -15.95 4.74
N LYS A 35 15.40 -16.76 5.21
CA LYS A 35 15.41 -17.24 6.60
C LYS A 35 15.34 -16.10 7.61
N THR A 36 16.09 -15.03 7.34
CA THR A 36 16.06 -13.79 8.14
C THR A 36 14.68 -13.15 8.20
N THR A 37 13.94 -13.13 7.09
CA THR A 37 12.57 -12.59 7.05
C THR A 37 11.63 -13.41 7.91
N MET A 38 11.74 -14.74 7.87
CA MET A 38 10.91 -15.61 8.72
C MET A 38 11.24 -15.44 10.20
N ALA A 39 12.53 -15.33 10.55
CA ALA A 39 12.95 -15.06 11.92
C ALA A 39 12.44 -13.70 12.41
N ALA A 40 12.56 -12.65 11.60
CA ALA A 40 12.04 -11.32 11.95
C ALA A 40 10.52 -11.33 12.13
N GLN A 41 9.79 -12.03 11.27
CA GLN A 41 8.34 -12.17 11.42
C GLN A 41 7.98 -12.88 12.74
N ALA A 42 8.64 -13.99 13.05
CA ALA A 42 8.41 -14.72 14.30
C ALA A 42 8.71 -13.88 15.56
N LEU A 43 9.65 -12.94 15.49
CA LEU A 43 9.92 -12.00 16.59
C LEU A 43 8.86 -10.90 16.71
N LEU A 44 8.18 -10.55 15.62
CA LEU A 44 7.16 -9.50 15.59
C LEU A 44 5.74 -10.04 15.85
N ASP A 45 5.55 -11.35 15.67
CA ASP A 45 4.27 -12.01 15.93
C ASP A 45 3.90 -11.86 17.42
N GLY A 46 2.79 -11.18 17.68
CA GLY A 46 2.32 -10.87 19.05
C GLY A 46 2.75 -9.50 19.61
N GLU A 47 3.76 -8.85 19.02
CA GLU A 47 4.27 -7.56 19.49
C GLU A 47 3.47 -6.35 18.96
N GLY A 48 2.39 -6.59 18.21
CA GLY A 48 1.63 -5.55 17.53
C GLY A 48 1.12 -4.44 18.45
N GLU A 49 0.55 -4.80 19.61
CA GLU A 49 0.05 -3.81 20.58
C GLU A 49 1.19 -2.99 21.20
N ALA A 50 2.25 -3.67 21.67
CA ALA A 50 3.38 -3.04 22.34
C ALA A 50 4.13 -2.07 21.40
N LEU A 51 4.39 -2.49 20.16
CA LEU A 51 5.00 -1.64 19.14
C LEU A 51 4.12 -0.45 18.76
N THR A 52 2.80 -0.66 18.68
CA THR A 52 1.86 0.43 18.38
C THR A 52 1.84 1.47 19.51
N ARG A 53 1.77 1.04 20.77
CA ARG A 53 1.84 1.95 21.93
C ARG A 53 3.15 2.72 21.95
N LYS A 54 4.29 2.04 21.71
CA LYS A 54 5.59 2.70 21.67
C LYS A 54 5.71 3.71 20.52
N CYS A 55 5.11 3.40 19.37
CA CYS A 55 5.06 4.33 18.24
C CYS A 55 4.29 5.61 18.59
N VAL A 56 3.17 5.49 19.31
CA VAL A 56 2.40 6.66 19.79
C VAL A 56 3.22 7.51 20.76
N GLU A 57 3.90 6.90 21.75
CA GLU A 57 4.78 7.62 22.68
C GLU A 57 5.86 8.42 21.92
N LEU A 58 6.58 7.76 21.01
CA LEU A 58 7.64 8.41 20.23
C LEU A 58 7.09 9.54 19.35
N ALA A 59 5.88 9.37 18.81
CA ALA A 59 5.23 10.41 18.03
C ALA A 59 4.92 11.64 18.89
N LEU A 60 4.41 11.43 20.11
CA LEU A 60 4.13 12.51 21.07
C LEU A 60 5.41 13.20 21.55
N ASP A 61 6.53 12.47 21.66
CA ASP A 61 7.86 13.01 21.96
C ASP A 61 8.51 13.76 20.78
N GLY A 62 7.82 13.88 19.64
CA GLY A 62 8.26 14.67 18.49
C GLY A 62 9.04 13.90 17.42
N ASN A 63 9.03 12.56 17.45
CA ASN A 63 9.62 11.77 16.37
C ASN A 63 8.77 11.89 15.09
N ILE A 64 9.31 12.57 14.08
CA ILE A 64 8.64 12.86 12.79
C ILE A 64 8.23 11.57 12.06
N ALA A 65 9.06 10.52 12.10
CA ALA A 65 8.76 9.26 11.42
C ALA A 65 7.58 8.54 12.09
N ALA A 66 7.55 8.53 13.43
CA ALA A 66 6.45 7.96 14.19
C ALA A 66 5.15 8.77 13.99
N LEU A 67 5.22 10.11 14.02
CA LEU A 67 4.10 11.00 13.72
C LEU A 67 3.49 10.70 12.36
N ARG A 68 4.32 10.59 11.32
CA ARG A 68 3.87 10.26 9.98
C ARG A 68 3.16 8.90 9.94
N LEU A 69 3.73 7.86 10.57
CA LEU A 69 3.15 6.52 10.62
C LEU A 69 1.79 6.52 11.32
N CYS A 70 1.66 7.24 12.42
CA CYS A 70 0.40 7.41 13.13
C CYS A 70 -0.64 8.16 12.27
N LEU A 71 -0.26 9.27 11.64
CA LEU A 71 -1.17 10.08 10.81
C LEU A 71 -1.66 9.33 9.57
N GLU A 72 -0.80 8.58 8.88
CA GLU A 72 -1.17 7.74 7.73
C GLU A 72 -2.15 6.62 8.09
N ARG A 73 -2.25 6.26 9.38
CA ARG A 73 -3.20 5.25 9.87
C ARG A 73 -4.50 5.85 10.40
N ILE A 74 -4.44 7.01 11.04
CA ILE A 74 -5.61 7.73 11.58
C ILE A 74 -6.41 8.37 10.45
N LEU A 75 -5.70 9.02 9.53
CA LEU A 75 -6.30 9.65 8.37
C LEU A 75 -6.18 8.66 7.22
N PRO A 76 -7.30 8.12 6.68
CA PRO A 76 -7.20 7.42 5.41
C PRO A 76 -6.55 8.40 4.41
N PRO A 77 -5.70 7.92 3.48
CA PRO A 77 -5.25 8.77 2.39
C PRO A 77 -6.50 9.37 1.76
N SER A 78 -6.61 10.70 1.83
CA SER A 78 -7.80 11.44 1.42
C SER A 78 -7.96 11.30 -0.09
N ARG A 79 -8.55 10.17 -0.51
CA ARG A 79 -8.83 9.89 -1.92
C ARG A 79 -10.11 10.57 -2.35
N GLU A 80 -11.11 10.62 -1.46
CA GLU A 80 -12.49 10.97 -1.77
C GLU A 80 -13.13 11.64 -0.54
N ARG A 81 -13.94 12.69 -0.75
CA ARG A 81 -14.73 13.35 0.30
C ARG A 81 -16.18 12.85 0.18
N PRO A 82 -16.83 12.38 1.26
CA PRO A 82 -18.24 12.05 1.17
C PRO A 82 -19.07 13.31 0.88
N VAL A 83 -19.84 13.29 -0.19
CA VAL A 83 -20.77 14.37 -0.55
C VAL A 83 -22.19 13.94 -0.22
N LYS A 84 -22.91 14.80 0.51
CA LYS A 84 -24.35 14.65 0.71
C LYS A 84 -25.05 15.41 -0.41
N ILE A 85 -25.66 14.68 -1.33
CA ILE A 85 -26.51 15.25 -2.38
C ILE A 85 -27.95 15.10 -1.91
N SER A 86 -28.65 16.22 -1.66
CA SER A 86 -30.10 16.18 -1.44
C SER A 86 -30.77 16.05 -2.81
N LEU A 87 -31.25 14.86 -3.15
CA LEU A 87 -32.01 14.68 -4.38
C LEU A 87 -33.41 15.27 -4.23
N LEU A 88 -33.91 15.87 -5.32
CA LEU A 88 -35.33 16.18 -5.50
C LEU A 88 -36.12 14.87 -5.55
N ASP A 89 -37.43 14.92 -5.34
CA ASP A 89 -38.28 13.73 -5.36
C ASP A 89 -38.19 13.00 -6.71
N THR A 90 -37.54 11.84 -6.72
CA THR A 90 -37.34 11.01 -7.93
C THR A 90 -38.52 10.08 -8.22
N SER A 91 -39.67 10.29 -7.57
CA SER A 91 -40.87 9.45 -7.76
C SER A 91 -41.55 9.66 -9.13
N SER A 92 -41.15 10.66 -9.91
CA SER A 92 -41.66 10.95 -11.26
C SER A 92 -40.52 11.06 -12.27
N ALA A 93 -40.83 10.82 -13.55
CA ALA A 93 -39.85 10.94 -14.64
C ALA A 93 -39.23 12.35 -14.70
N GLU A 94 -40.04 13.38 -14.48
CA GLU A 94 -39.58 14.77 -14.44
C GLU A 94 -38.63 15.05 -13.25
N GLY A 95 -38.89 14.41 -12.10
CA GLY A 95 -37.99 14.48 -10.94
C GLY A 95 -36.63 13.82 -11.16
N ILE A 96 -36.58 12.75 -11.95
CA ILE A 96 -35.32 12.09 -12.35
C ILE A 96 -34.51 13.00 -13.27
N ASP A 97 -35.15 13.64 -14.25
CA ASP A 97 -34.47 14.55 -15.18
C ASP A 97 -33.87 15.76 -14.46
N GLN A 98 -34.63 16.35 -13.52
CA GLN A 98 -34.14 17.47 -12.70
C GLN A 98 -32.97 17.08 -11.80
N ALA A 99 -33.01 15.88 -11.21
CA ALA A 99 -31.90 15.36 -10.42
C ALA A 99 -30.64 15.14 -11.28
N ALA A 100 -30.80 14.61 -12.49
CA ALA A 100 -29.69 14.39 -13.43
C ALA A 100 -29.05 15.72 -13.87
N GLU A 101 -29.85 16.75 -14.17
CA GLU A 101 -29.34 18.08 -14.51
C GLU A 101 -28.55 18.70 -13.34
N ALA A 102 -29.08 18.61 -12.12
CA ALA A 102 -28.44 19.15 -10.93
C ALA A 102 -27.07 18.51 -10.67
N ILE A 103 -26.97 17.18 -10.83
CA ILE A 103 -25.71 16.45 -10.70
C ILE A 103 -24.71 16.88 -11.78
N LEU A 104 -25.14 16.93 -13.05
CA LEU A 104 -24.27 17.33 -14.17
C LEU A 104 -23.74 18.75 -13.96
N ARG A 105 -24.59 19.68 -13.53
CA ARG A 105 -24.18 21.05 -13.23
C ARG A 105 -23.17 21.11 -12.08
N GLY A 106 -23.38 20.33 -11.02
CA GLY A 106 -22.43 20.22 -9.91
C GLY A 106 -21.05 19.72 -10.37
N VAL A 107 -21.01 18.78 -11.30
CA VAL A 107 -19.77 18.27 -11.89
C VAL A 107 -19.09 19.33 -12.77
N VAL A 108 -19.83 19.99 -13.66
CA VAL A 108 -19.29 21.03 -14.55
C VAL A 108 -18.74 22.23 -13.77
N THR A 109 -19.39 22.59 -12.66
CA THR A 109 -18.97 23.70 -11.79
C THR A 109 -17.85 23.34 -10.82
N GLY A 110 -17.44 22.06 -10.76
CA GLY A 110 -16.40 21.57 -9.84
C GLY A 110 -16.85 21.48 -8.39
N GLN A 111 -18.15 21.60 -8.12
CA GLN A 111 -18.71 21.37 -6.78
C GLN A 111 -18.84 19.88 -6.45
N LEU A 112 -18.88 19.03 -7.48
CA LEU A 112 -18.88 17.57 -7.40
C LEU A 112 -17.74 17.00 -8.25
N LEU A 113 -17.07 15.97 -7.75
CA LEU A 113 -16.16 15.17 -8.53
C LEU A 113 -16.93 14.05 -9.24
N PRO A 114 -16.58 13.67 -10.48
CA PRO A 114 -17.24 12.57 -11.20
C PRO A 114 -17.25 11.24 -10.42
N VAL A 115 -16.19 10.99 -9.65
CA VAL A 115 -16.07 9.77 -8.82
C VAL A 115 -17.05 9.75 -7.64
N GLU A 116 -17.47 10.91 -7.14
CA GLU A 116 -18.41 11.02 -6.01
C GLU A 116 -19.84 10.63 -6.41
N VAL A 117 -20.21 10.84 -7.68
CA VAL A 117 -21.53 10.48 -8.23
C VAL A 117 -21.66 8.97 -8.45
N GLN A 118 -20.60 8.31 -8.93
CA GLN A 118 -20.63 6.91 -9.34
C GLN A 118 -20.79 5.90 -8.17
N ARG A 119 -20.50 6.33 -6.94
CA ARG A 119 -20.45 5.45 -5.75
C ARG A 119 -21.42 5.83 -4.62
N SER A 120 -22.26 6.84 -4.81
CA SER A 120 -23.26 7.16 -3.79
C SER A 120 -24.27 6.01 -3.67
N PRO A 121 -24.47 5.43 -2.47
CA PRO A 121 -25.57 4.50 -2.27
C PRO A 121 -26.89 5.27 -2.45
N ILE A 122 -27.71 4.79 -3.38
CA ILE A 122 -29.09 5.25 -3.59
C ILE A 122 -29.96 4.65 -2.48
#